data_AF-A0A7K0GPM7-F1
#
_entry.id   AF-A0A7K0GPM7-F1
#
_cell.length_a   1.000
_cell.length_b   1.000
_cell.length_c   1.000
_cell.angle_alpha   90.00
_cell.angle_beta   90.00
_cell.angle_gamma   90.00
#
_symmetry.space_group_name_H-M   'P 1'
#
loop_
_entity.id
_entity.type
_entity.pdbx_description
1 polymer ?
#
loop_
_entity_poly.entity_id
_entity_poly.type
_entity_poly.pdbx_seq_one_letter_code
_entity_poly.pdbx_strand_id
1 'polypeptide(L)'
;MGSDSMANREKQVDEVYQYDPQTALTMVGSQLRGLSSEEVLHRQEVYGPNQLDKPAGEPLWLTFLKNFSSLMAILLWIGGFVAFFFTDTPELGIAIWAVNVINGCFSFIQE
;
A
#
# COMPACT_ATOMS: atom_id res chain seq x y z
N MET A 1 17.04 -21.86 19.67
CA MET A 1 18.02 -22.38 18.69
C MET A 1 17.62 -22.17 17.21
N GLY A 2 16.53 -21.44 16.89
CA GLY A 2 15.97 -21.42 15.52
C GLY A 2 16.07 -20.10 14.73
N SER A 3 16.34 -18.96 15.38
CA SER A 3 16.43 -17.66 14.70
C SER A 3 17.73 -17.47 13.93
N ASP A 4 18.85 -17.83 14.54
CA ASP A 4 20.20 -17.54 14.01
C ASP A 4 20.55 -18.42 12.80
N SER A 5 19.92 -19.61 12.69
CA SER A 5 20.06 -20.50 11.54
C SER A 5 19.26 -20.04 10.31
N MET A 6 18.16 -19.30 10.50
CA MET A 6 17.30 -18.83 9.41
C MET A 6 17.91 -17.60 8.73
N ALA A 7 18.36 -16.63 9.53
CA ALA A 7 19.02 -15.41 9.04
C ALA A 7 20.32 -15.71 8.26
N ASN A 8 21.08 -16.72 8.70
CA ASN A 8 22.29 -17.15 7.97
C ASN A 8 21.95 -17.82 6.63
N ARG A 9 20.79 -18.47 6.54
CA ARG A 9 20.33 -19.16 5.33
C ARG A 9 19.74 -18.18 4.31
N GLU A 10 19.05 -17.12 4.75
CA GLU A 10 18.59 -16.02 3.89
C GLU A 10 19.77 -15.30 3.22
N LYS A 11 20.80 -14.93 4.00
CA LYS A 11 22.04 -14.36 3.45
C LYS A 11 22.70 -15.26 2.39
N GLN A 12 22.70 -16.57 2.64
CA GLN A 12 23.26 -17.53 1.70
C GLN A 12 22.42 -17.67 0.43
N VAL A 13 21.10 -17.52 0.52
CA VAL A 13 20.17 -17.54 -0.63
C VAL A 13 20.31 -16.27 -1.47
N ASP A 14 20.51 -15.12 -0.84
CA ASP A 14 20.69 -13.83 -1.54
C ASP A 14 21.94 -13.82 -2.43
N GLU A 15 22.98 -14.59 -2.11
CA GLU A 15 24.22 -14.67 -2.90
C GLU A 15 24.21 -15.76 -4.00
N VAL A 16 23.10 -16.51 -4.15
CA VAL A 16 23.00 -17.68 -5.07
C VAL A 16 23.26 -17.30 -6.54
N TYR A 17 23.04 -16.04 -6.93
CA TYR A 17 23.24 -15.55 -8.29
C TYR A 17 24.70 -15.59 -8.78
N GLN A 18 25.66 -15.76 -7.87
CA GLN A 18 27.10 -15.79 -8.21
C GLN A 18 27.62 -17.18 -8.56
N TYR A 19 26.85 -18.23 -8.29
CA TYR A 19 27.29 -19.61 -8.42
C TYR A 19 26.81 -20.27 -9.71
N ASP A 20 27.49 -21.35 -10.11
CA ASP A 20 27.02 -22.18 -11.22
C ASP A 20 25.66 -22.84 -10.90
N PRO A 21 24.86 -23.21 -11.92
CA PRO A 21 23.52 -23.75 -11.71
C PRO A 21 23.46 -25.00 -10.82
N GLN A 22 24.49 -25.86 -10.82
CA GLN A 22 24.49 -27.10 -10.02
C GLN A 22 24.76 -26.80 -8.54
N THR A 23 25.70 -25.89 -8.29
CA THR A 23 26.00 -25.37 -6.96
C THR A 23 24.81 -24.59 -6.40
N ALA A 24 24.18 -23.73 -7.20
CA ALA A 24 22.98 -22.99 -6.83
C ALA A 24 21.83 -23.91 -6.42
N LEU A 25 21.56 -24.97 -7.21
CA LEU A 25 20.53 -25.97 -6.88
C LEU A 25 20.83 -26.68 -5.56
N THR A 26 22.09 -27.04 -5.31
CA THR A 26 22.49 -27.72 -4.07
C THR A 26 22.32 -26.80 -2.85
N MET A 27 22.65 -25.51 -2.98
CA MET A 27 22.49 -24.51 -1.91
C MET A 27 21.05 -24.29 -1.48
N VAL A 28 20.11 -24.24 -2.44
CA VAL A 28 18.67 -24.08 -2.16
C VAL A 28 17.94 -25.42 -1.92
N GLY A 29 18.69 -26.52 -1.85
CA GLY A 29 18.15 -27.87 -1.65
C GLY A 29 17.21 -28.32 -2.77
N SER A 30 17.47 -27.91 -4.00
CA SER A 30 16.69 -28.26 -5.20
C SER A 30 17.47 -29.22 -6.10
N GLN A 31 16.81 -29.74 -7.12
CA GLN A 31 17.33 -30.73 -8.05
C GLN A 31 17.09 -30.28 -9.48
N LEU A 32 17.88 -30.77 -10.44
CA LEU A 32 17.66 -30.53 -11.87
C LEU A 32 16.29 -31.01 -12.37
N ARG A 33 15.69 -32.01 -11.71
CA ARG A 33 14.35 -32.52 -12.02
C ARG A 33 13.22 -31.77 -11.31
N GLY A 34 13.54 -30.75 -10.52
CA GLY A 34 12.59 -30.03 -9.66
C GLY A 34 12.37 -30.71 -8.31
N LEU A 35 11.36 -30.23 -7.58
CA LEU A 35 10.98 -30.73 -6.25
C LEU A 35 9.87 -31.78 -6.37
N SER A 36 9.82 -32.72 -5.43
CA SER A 36 8.68 -33.64 -5.30
C SER A 36 7.46 -32.91 -4.75
N SER A 37 6.26 -33.45 -5.00
CA SER A 37 5.02 -32.85 -4.48
C SER A 37 4.98 -32.77 -2.95
N GLU A 38 5.58 -33.75 -2.27
CA GLU A 38 5.70 -33.77 -0.80
C GLU A 38 6.60 -32.64 -0.28
N GLU A 39 7.75 -32.43 -0.93
CA GLU A 39 8.70 -31.36 -0.60
C GLU A 39 8.09 -29.97 -0.87
N VAL A 40 7.29 -29.84 -1.94
CA VAL A 40 6.54 -28.61 -2.23
C VAL A 40 5.54 -28.29 -1.12
N LEU A 41 4.78 -29.29 -0.65
CA LEU A 41 3.81 -29.10 0.44
C LEU A 41 4.52 -28.72 1.74
N HIS A 42 5.60 -29.44 2.08
CA HIS A 42 6.38 -29.13 3.27
C HIS A 42 6.96 -27.70 3.24
N ARG A 43 7.47 -27.26 2.08
CA ARG A 43 7.96 -25.90 1.90
C ARG A 43 6.84 -24.86 1.96
N GLN A 44 5.66 -25.14 1.43
CA GLN A 44 4.52 -24.24 1.54
C GLN A 44 4.05 -24.06 2.99
N GLU A 45 4.15 -25.09 3.83
CA GLU A 45 3.86 -24.99 5.27
C GLU A 45 4.89 -24.15 6.02
N VAL A 46 6.18 -24.25 5.64
CA VAL A 46 7.28 -23.54 6.30
C VAL A 46 7.42 -22.09 5.85
N TYR A 47 7.32 -21.83 4.54
CA TYR A 47 7.57 -20.52 3.94
C TYR A 47 6.28 -19.75 3.61
N GLY A 48 5.14 -20.42 3.63
CA GLY A 48 3.87 -19.86 3.19
C GLY A 48 3.75 -19.75 1.67
N PRO A 49 2.61 -19.22 1.19
CA PRO A 49 2.41 -18.95 -0.23
C PRO A 49 3.36 -17.84 -0.70
N ASN A 50 3.93 -17.98 -1.90
CA ASN A 50 4.68 -16.91 -2.56
C ASN A 50 3.71 -15.83 -3.09
N GLN A 51 3.11 -15.10 -2.17
CA GLN A 51 2.21 -13.99 -2.44
C GLN A 51 2.68 -12.80 -1.62
N LEU A 52 2.82 -11.67 -2.29
CA LEU A 52 3.04 -10.41 -1.60
C LEU A 52 1.76 -10.06 -0.84
N ASP A 53 1.91 -9.73 0.44
CA ASP A 53 0.81 -9.23 1.24
C ASP A 53 0.24 -8.00 0.54
N LYS A 54 -1.04 -8.08 0.16
CA LYS A 54 -1.75 -6.91 -0.33
C LYS A 54 -1.82 -5.94 0.85
N PRO A 55 -1.34 -4.70 0.71
CA PRO A 55 -1.60 -3.71 1.74
C PRO A 55 -3.11 -3.66 1.96
N ALA A 56 -3.53 -3.64 3.23
CA ALA A 56 -4.93 -3.46 3.56
C ALA A 56 -5.41 -2.21 2.82
N GLY A 57 -6.33 -2.40 1.87
CA GLY A 57 -6.83 -1.29 1.07
C GLY A 57 -7.40 -0.24 2.01
N GLU A 58 -6.91 0.99 1.92
CA GLU A 58 -7.55 2.08 2.66
C GLU A 58 -9.00 2.19 2.17
N PRO A 59 -9.97 2.39 3.08
CA PRO A 59 -11.35 2.55 2.66
C PRO A 59 -11.46 3.78 1.76
N LEU A 60 -12.10 3.63 0.60
CA LEU A 60 -12.25 4.70 -0.40
C LEU A 60 -12.84 6.00 0.19
N TRP A 61 -13.76 5.86 1.16
CA TRP A 61 -14.36 6.99 1.87
C TRP A 61 -13.37 7.71 2.83
N LEU A 62 -12.36 6.99 3.32
CA LEU A 62 -11.31 7.55 4.18
C LEU A 62 -10.34 8.38 3.35
N THR A 63 -9.95 7.88 2.18
CA THR A 63 -9.14 8.62 1.19
C THR A 63 -9.89 9.86 0.69
N PHE A 64 -11.21 9.75 0.47
CA PHE A 64 -12.07 10.89 0.14
C PHE A 64 -12.03 11.98 1.22
N LEU A 65 -12.33 11.65 2.48
CA LEU A 65 -12.31 12.61 3.60
C LEU A 65 -10.95 13.28 3.78
N LYS A 66 -9.86 12.56 3.51
CA LYS A 66 -8.50 13.11 3.57
C LYS A 66 -8.33 14.31 2.63
N ASN A 67 -8.92 14.26 1.43
CA ASN A 67 -8.90 15.38 0.48
C ASN A 67 -9.67 16.62 0.99
N PHE A 68 -10.78 16.43 1.73
CA PHE A 68 -11.52 17.52 2.38
C PHE A 68 -10.82 18.13 3.59
N SER A 69 -9.81 17.43 4.12
CA SER A 69 -8.97 17.90 5.23
C SER A 69 -7.64 18.52 4.78
N SER A 70 -7.44 18.68 3.47
CA SER A 70 -6.25 19.39 2.96
C SER A 70 -6.23 20.84 3.45
N LEU A 71 -5.03 21.40 3.63
CA LEU A 71 -4.84 22.78 4.11
C LEU A 71 -5.70 23.78 3.33
N MET A 72 -5.74 23.64 2.00
CA MET A 72 -6.53 24.49 1.11
C MET A 72 -8.03 24.34 1.35
N ALA A 73 -8.54 23.11 1.49
CA ALA A 73 -9.95 22.85 1.76
C ALA A 73 -10.40 23.45 3.10
N ILE A 74 -9.56 23.36 4.14
CA ILE A 74 -9.81 23.97 5.44
C ILE A 74 -9.89 25.50 5.34
N LEU A 75 -8.96 26.13 4.60
CA LEU A 75 -9.00 27.57 4.36
C LEU A 75 -10.29 28.01 3.65
N LEU A 76 -10.78 27.23 2.69
CA LEU A 76 -12.04 27.52 2.00
C LEU A 76 -13.27 27.28 2.88
N TRP A 77 -13.26 26.27 3.76
CA TRP A 77 -14.32 26.08 4.76
C TRP A 77 -14.43 27.28 5.68
N ILE A 78 -13.31 27.73 6.25
CA ILE A 78 -13.25 28.89 7.14
C ILE A 78 -13.61 30.16 6.37
N GLY A 79 -13.09 30.35 5.15
CA GLY A 79 -13.40 31.50 4.30
C GLY A 79 -14.87 31.57 3.94
N GLY A 80 -15.49 30.44 3.58
CA GLY A 80 -16.93 30.35 3.31
C GLY A 80 -17.77 30.60 4.56
N PHE A 81 -17.34 30.10 5.72
CA PHE A 81 -18.00 30.39 7.00
C PHE A 81 -17.95 31.89 7.32
N VAL A 82 -16.77 32.52 7.20
CA VAL A 82 -16.63 33.96 7.44
C VAL A 82 -17.46 34.76 6.42
N ALA A 83 -17.42 34.40 5.14
CA ALA A 83 -18.17 35.09 4.10
C ALA A 83 -19.68 34.99 4.33
N PHE A 84 -20.19 33.83 4.77
CA PHE A 84 -21.61 33.62 5.02
C PHE A 84 -22.14 34.36 6.25
N PHE A 85 -21.35 34.43 7.33
CA PHE A 85 -21.79 35.03 8.60
C PHE A 85 -21.44 36.52 8.75
N PHE A 86 -20.38 37.00 8.10
CA PHE A 86 -19.86 38.37 8.27
C PHE A 86 -20.07 39.27 7.04
N THR A 87 -20.60 38.73 5.94
CA THR A 87 -20.93 39.51 4.75
C THR A 87 -22.43 39.44 4.48
N ASP A 88 -23.04 40.54 4.03
CA ASP A 88 -24.43 40.58 3.55
C ASP A 88 -24.63 39.86 2.20
N THR A 89 -23.66 39.04 1.77
CA THR A 89 -23.66 38.28 0.51
C THR A 89 -23.47 36.78 0.77
N PRO A 90 -24.50 36.09 1.29
CA PRO A 90 -24.43 34.66 1.58
C PRO A 90 -24.16 33.81 0.32
N GLU A 91 -24.43 34.32 -0.89
CA GLU A 91 -24.14 33.59 -2.13
C GLU A 91 -22.65 33.33 -2.30
N LEU A 92 -21.78 34.24 -1.84
CA LEU A 92 -20.33 34.08 -1.94
C LEU A 92 -19.84 32.92 -1.07
N GLY A 93 -20.36 32.81 0.17
CA GLY A 93 -20.02 31.71 1.08
C GLY A 93 -20.47 30.35 0.53
N ILE A 94 -21.68 30.29 -0.02
CA ILE A 94 -22.22 29.09 -0.65
C ILE A 94 -21.39 28.70 -1.88
N ALA A 95 -20.96 29.67 -2.70
CA ALA A 95 -20.12 29.41 -3.88
C ALA A 95 -18.76 28.81 -3.49
N ILE A 96 -18.13 29.32 -2.43
CA ILE A 96 -16.85 28.80 -1.90
C ILE A 96 -17.01 27.34 -1.44
N TRP A 97 -18.09 27.03 -0.72
CA TRP A 97 -18.37 25.66 -0.29
C TRP A 97 -18.69 24.74 -1.48
N ALA A 98 -19.46 25.20 -2.47
CA ALA A 98 -19.77 24.42 -3.66
C ALA A 98 -18.50 24.05 -4.45
N VAL A 99 -17.57 24.99 -4.63
CA VAL A 99 -16.28 24.72 -5.29
C VAL A 99 -15.48 23.66 -4.52
N ASN A 100 -15.46 23.73 -3.20
CA ASN A 100 -14.74 22.75 -2.37
C ASN A 100 -15.33 21.33 -2.51
N VAL A 101 -16.67 21.23 -2.51
CA VAL A 101 -17.38 19.96 -2.73
C VAL A 101 -17.12 19.42 -4.14
N ILE A 102 -17.22 20.26 -5.17
CA ILE A 102 -16.96 19.87 -6.56
C ILE A 102 -15.52 19.37 -6.71
N ASN A 103 -14.54 20.08 -6.15
CA ASN A 103 -13.13 19.69 -6.21
C ASN A 103 -12.89 18.33 -5.53
N GLY A 104 -13.44 18.13 -4.32
CA GLY A 104 -13.32 16.85 -3.63
C GLY A 104 -14.02 15.69 -4.36
N CYS A 105 -15.19 15.92 -4.97
CA CYS A 105 -15.86 14.92 -5.80
C CYS A 105 -15.10 14.58 -7.08
N PHE A 106 -14.50 15.57 -7.76
CA PHE A 106 -13.66 15.31 -8.93
C PHE A 106 -12.41 14.50 -8.58
N SER A 107 -11.75 14.84 -7.47
CA SER A 107 -10.59 14.10 -6.98
C SER A 107 -10.93 12.64 -6.65
N PHE A 108 -12.13 12.39 -6.11
CA PHE A 108 -12.61 11.03 -5.82
C PHE A 108 -12.85 10.18 -7.06
N ILE A 109 -13.39 10.79 -8.11
CA ILE A 109 -13.77 10.09 -9.34
C ILE A 109 -12.54 9.85 -10.24
N GLN A 110 -11.48 10.65 -10.09
CA GLN A 110 -10.23 10.51 -10.85
C GLN A 110 -9.25 9.47 -10.30
N GLU A 111 -9.47 8.98 -9.08
CA GLU A 111 -8.63 7.99 -8.39
C GLU A 111 -9.22 6.58 -8.51
#